data_AF-A0A3D2R029-F1
#
_entry.id   AF-A0A3D2R029-F1
#
_cell.length_a   1.000
_cell.length_b   1.000
_cell.length_c   1.000
_cell.angle_alpha   90.00
_cell.angle_beta   90.00
_cell.angle_gamma   90.00
#
_symmetry.space_group_name_H-M   'P 1'
#
loop_
_entity.id
_entity.type
_entity.pdbx_description
1 polymer ?
#
loop_
_entity_poly.entity_id
_entity_poly.type
_entity_poly.pdbx_seq_one_letter_code
_entity_poly.pdbx_strand_id
1 'polypeptide(L)' 'KQIPVSQILNSDEFPSIQKIFKTTEDSLYISLEQLEHAYPDLFKISDTVGQKSLFILQALKPYKFLDDFFKANK' A
#
# COMPACT_ATOMS: atom_id res chain seq x y z
N LYS A 1 3.21 -7.51 9.57
CA LYS A 1 1.79 -7.15 9.86
C LYS A 1 0.96 -7.38 8.60
N GLN A 2 -0.17 -8.09 8.67
CA GLN A 2 -1.11 -8.23 7.54
C GLN A 2 -2.22 -7.19 7.66
N ILE A 3 -2.59 -6.58 6.53
CA ILE A 3 -3.65 -5.57 6.45
C ILE A 3 -4.51 -5.89 5.22
N PRO A 4 -5.83 -6.15 5.38
CA PRO A 4 -6.75 -6.30 4.26
C PRO A 4 -6.81 -5.03 3.40
N VAL A 5 -6.85 -5.18 2.07
CA VAL A 5 -6.90 -4.03 1.15
C VAL A 5 -8.19 -3.24 1.31
N SER A 6 -9.31 -3.93 1.57
CA SER A 6 -10.58 -3.29 1.95
C SER A 6 -10.46 -2.42 3.20
N GLN A 7 -9.63 -2.80 4.19
CA GLN A 7 -9.37 -2.00 5.39
C GLN A 7 -8.50 -0.77 5.06
N ILE A 8 -7.52 -0.90 4.16
CA ILE A 8 -6.70 0.23 3.70
C ILE A 8 -7.57 1.25 2.97
N LEU A 9 -8.45 0.77 2.07
CA LEU A 9 -9.36 1.59 1.30
C LEU A 9 -10.36 2.35 2.19
N ASN A 10 -10.96 1.62 3.13
CA ASN A 10 -12.02 2.10 4.03
C ASN A 10 -11.51 2.43 5.43
N SER A 11 -10.25 2.84 5.57
CA SER A 11 -9.65 3.17 6.86
C SER A 11 -10.55 4.09 7.70
N ASP A 12 -10.71 3.76 8.98
CA ASP A 12 -11.42 4.59 9.96
C ASP A 12 -10.67 5.90 10.25
N GLU A 13 -9.39 6.00 9.86
CA GLU A 13 -8.62 7.24 9.91
C GLU A 13 -9.17 8.23 8.86
N PHE A 14 -9.60 9.41 9.33
CA PHE A 14 -10.18 10.42 8.47
C PHE A 14 -9.11 11.31 7.84
N PRO A 15 -9.15 11.55 6.50
CA PRO A 15 -10.05 10.94 5.52
C PRO A 15 -9.52 9.59 4.99
N SER A 16 -10.43 8.66 4.71
CA SER A 16 -10.04 7.37 4.12
C SER A 16 -9.46 7.53 2.71
N ILE A 17 -8.60 6.59 2.29
CA ILE A 17 -7.99 6.59 0.94
C ILE A 17 -9.06 6.65 -0.15
N GLN A 18 -10.16 5.92 0.01
CA GLN A 18 -11.27 5.96 -0.93
C GLN A 18 -11.83 7.38 -1.11
N LYS A 19 -12.00 8.14 -0.03
CA LYS A 19 -12.57 9.50 -0.07
C LYS A 19 -11.61 10.52 -0.66
N ILE A 20 -10.31 10.38 -0.36
CA ILE A 20 -9.27 11.29 -0.88
C ILE A 20 -9.10 11.09 -2.39
N PHE A 21 -8.90 9.84 -2.81
CA PHE A 21 -8.48 9.53 -4.18
C PHE A 21 -9.62 9.08 -5.08
N LYS A 22 -10.84 8.92 -4.56
CA LYS A 22 -12.02 8.42 -5.30
C LYS A 22 -11.70 7.11 -6.04
N THR A 23 -10.98 6.21 -5.38
CA THR A 23 -10.46 4.95 -5.96
C THR A 23 -11.29 3.73 -5.54
N THR A 24 -11.08 2.60 -6.21
CA THR A 24 -11.71 1.31 -5.91
C THR A 24 -10.70 0.33 -5.29
N GLU A 25 -11.18 -0.80 -4.76
CA GLU A 25 -10.31 -1.84 -4.20
C GLU A 25 -9.37 -2.42 -5.26
N ASP A 26 -9.85 -2.63 -6.48
CA ASP A 26 -9.04 -3.15 -7.59
C ASP A 26 -7.94 -2.15 -8.01
N SER A 27 -8.27 -0.87 -8.12
CA SER A 27 -7.28 0.17 -8.46
C SER A 27 -6.26 0.37 -7.34
N LEU A 28 -6.69 0.29 -6.08
CA LEU A 28 -5.77 0.28 -4.94
C LEU A 28 -4.87 -0.96 -4.98
N TYR A 29 -5.43 -2.13 -5.26
CA TYR A 29 -4.66 -3.37 -5.35
C TYR A 29 -3.53 -3.27 -6.38
N ILE A 30 -3.82 -2.81 -7.59
CA ILE A 30 -2.82 -2.58 -8.65
C ILE A 30 -1.70 -1.65 -8.16
N SER A 31 -2.06 -0.59 -7.44
CA SER A 31 -1.08 0.35 -6.88
C SER A 31 -0.20 -0.31 -5.79
N LEU A 32 -0.76 -1.25 -5.03
CA LEU A 32 0.00 -2.04 -4.06
C LEU A 32 0.91 -3.07 -4.73
N GLU A 33 0.55 -3.61 -5.90
CA GLU A 33 1.47 -4.47 -6.68
C GLU A 33 2.70 -3.68 -7.12
N GLN A 34 2.50 -2.44 -7.56
CA GLN A 34 3.60 -1.53 -7.91
C GLN A 34 4.47 -1.20 -6.68
N LEU A 35 3.85 -1.06 -5.51
CA LEU A 35 4.56 -0.84 -4.24
C LEU A 35 5.43 -2.04 -3.86
N GLU A 36 4.91 -3.26 -3.96
CA GLU A 36 5.71 -4.48 -3.75
C GLU A 36 6.85 -4.57 -4.77
N HIS A 37 6.60 -4.28 -6.04
CA HIS A 37 7.64 -4.30 -7.06
C HIS A 37 8.77 -3.31 -6.78
N ALA A 38 8.43 -2.11 -6.28
CA ALA A 38 9.41 -1.09 -5.92
C ALA A 38 10.15 -1.38 -4.60
N TYR A 39 9.52 -2.08 -3.67
CA TYR A 39 10.06 -2.36 -2.33
C TYR A 39 9.80 -3.81 -1.88
N PRO A 40 10.35 -4.81 -2.60
CA PRO A 40 10.03 -6.22 -2.39
C PRO A 40 10.46 -6.75 -1.01
N ASP A 41 11.45 -6.12 -0.39
CA ASP A 41 11.92 -6.50 0.96
C ASP A 41 11.02 -5.95 2.08
N LEU A 42 10.16 -4.98 1.78
CA LEU A 42 9.29 -4.31 2.75
C LEU A 42 7.84 -4.75 2.67
N PHE A 43 7.38 -5.06 1.46
CA PHE A 43 5.98 -5.40 1.20
C PHE A 43 5.86 -6.73 0.47
N LYS A 44 4.73 -7.37 0.72
CA LYS A 44 4.26 -8.51 -0.07
C LYS A 44 2.76 -8.43 -0.20
N ILE A 45 2.20 -8.71 -1.36
CA ILE A 45 0.75 -8.81 -1.53
C ILE A 45 0.31 -10.27 -1.62
N SER A 46 -0.96 -10.52 -1.32
CA SER A 46 -1.61 -11.78 -1.65
C SER A 46 -3.03 -11.55 -2.14
N ASP A 47 -3.43 -12.36 -3.11
CA ASP A 47 -4.84 -12.61 -3.44
C ASP A 47 -5.14 -14.07 -3.12
N THR A 48 -5.99 -14.31 -2.13
CA THR A 48 -6.40 -15.67 -1.74
C THR A 48 -7.91 -15.72 -1.64
N VAL A 49 -8.56 -16.48 -2.52
CA VAL A 49 -10.02 -16.77 -2.53
C VAL A 49 -10.86 -15.55 -2.11
N GLY A 50 -10.75 -14.45 -2.88
CA GLY A 50 -11.55 -13.24 -2.67
C GLY A 50 -11.08 -12.32 -1.55
N GLN A 51 -9.92 -12.58 -0.93
CA GLN A 51 -9.30 -11.69 0.04
C GLN A 51 -7.96 -11.16 -0.46
N LYS A 52 -7.92 -9.85 -0.70
CA LYS A 52 -6.72 -9.09 -1.06
C LYS A 52 -6.08 -8.54 0.21
N SER A 53 -4.78 -8.82 0.42
CA SER A 53 -4.05 -8.40 1.62
C SER A 53 -2.67 -7.83 1.29
N LEU A 54 -2.25 -6.83 2.06
CA LEU A 54 -0.89 -6.30 2.10
C LEU A 54 -0.18 -6.81 3.36
N PHE A 55 1.04 -7.31 3.20
CA PHE A 55 1.93 -7.69 4.27
C PHE A 55 3.08 -6.70 4.38
N ILE A 56 3.28 -6.17 5.57
CA ILE A 56 4.46 -5.40 5.96
C ILE A 56 5.47 -6.37 6.57
N LEU A 57 6.58 -6.59 5.85
CA LEU A 57 7.62 -7.57 6.18
C LEU A 57 8.61 -7.04 7.21
N GLN A 58 8.88 -5.73 7.18
CA GLN A 58 9.86 -5.07 8.05
C GLN A 58 9.33 -3.74 8.60
N ALA A 59 9.99 -3.20 9.62
CA ALA A 59 9.64 -1.91 10.19
C ALA A 59 9.82 -0.78 9.15
N LEU A 60 8.76 0.00 8.92
CA LEU A 60 8.77 1.11 7.98
C LEU A 60 9.45 2.34 8.59
N LYS A 61 10.40 2.94 7.85
CA LYS A 61 10.99 4.23 8.21
C LYS A 61 10.08 5.36 7.71
N PRO A 62 9.67 6.33 8.56
CA PRO A 62 8.65 7.33 8.21
C PRO A 62 8.92 8.12 6.93
N TYR A 63 10.19 8.43 6.64
CA TYR A 63 10.57 9.30 5.53
C TYR A 63 11.16 8.55 4.33
N LYS A 64 11.28 7.22 4.39
CA LYS A 64 11.96 6.43 3.35
C LYS A 64 11.40 6.70 1.95
N PHE A 65 10.08 6.71 1.81
CA PHE A 65 9.41 6.87 0.52
C PHE A 65 9.61 8.28 -0.06
N LEU A 66 9.58 9.30 0.80
CA LEU A 66 9.83 10.68 0.39
C LEU A 66 11.30 10.87 0.01
N ASP A 67 12.22 10.34 0.82
CA ASP A 67 13.65 10.40 0.56
C ASP A 67 14.01 9.72 -0.77
N ASP A 68 13.46 8.53 -1.02
CA ASP A 68 13.69 7.77 -2.24
C ASP A 68 13.12 8.51 -3.46
N PHE A 69 11.94 9.12 -3.34
CA PHE A 69 11.36 9.96 -4.39
C PHE A 69 12.24 11.18 -4.72
N PHE A 70 12.67 11.95 -3.71
CA PHE A 70 13.49 13.14 -3.95
C PHE A 70 14.93 12.81 -4.39
N LYS A 71 15.43 11.61 -4.11
CA LYS A 71 16.72 11.14 -4.64
C LYS A 71 16.63 10.71 -6.10
N ALA A 72 15.54 10.06 -6.50
CA ALA A 72 15.33 9.60 -7.87
C ALA A 72 15.06 10.74 -8.87
N ASN A 73 14.55 11.88 -8.39
CA ASN A 73 14.26 13.07 -9.19
C ASN A 73 15.39 14.14 -9.16
N LYS A 74 16.60 13.75 -8.74
CA LYS A 74 17.83 14.54 -8.86
C LYS A 74 18.66 14.05 -10.03
#